data_AF-A0A368K5R8-F1
#
_entry.id   AF-A0A368K5R8-F1
#
_cell.length_a   1.000
_cell.length_b   1.000
_cell.length_c   1.000
_cell.angle_alpha   90.00
_cell.angle_beta   90.00
_cell.angle_gamma   90.00
#
_symmetry.space_group_name_H-M   'P 1'
#
loop_
_entity.id
_entity.type
_entity.pdbx_description
1 polymer ?
#
loop_
_entity_poly.entity_id
_entity_poly.type
_entity_poly.pdbx_seq_one_letter_code
_entity_poly.pdbx_strand_id
1 'polypeptide(L)' 'MKPRYERIFEPTDTWAIFDSVTGIPVIMGTKLMIGLSLEEAEETLSMLNAPPKGRKRSAA' A
#
# COMPACT_ATOMS: atom_id res chain seq x y z
N MET A 1 3.83 -15.80 -0.41
CA MET A 1 4.23 -14.80 -1.42
C MET A 1 4.61 -13.53 -0.68
N LYS A 2 5.66 -12.82 -1.11
CA LYS A 2 5.98 -11.49 -0.55
C LYS A 2 4.85 -10.51 -0.96
N PRO A 3 4.33 -9.66 -0.04
CA PRO A 3 3.40 -8.61 -0.42
C PRO A 3 4.03 -7.67 -1.44
N ARG A 4 3.22 -7.16 -2.38
CA ARG A 4 3.71 -6.26 -3.44
C ARG A 4 4.10 -4.90 -2.87
N TYR A 5 3.31 -4.42 -1.93
CA TYR A 5 3.54 -3.12 -1.31
C TYR A 5 4.21 -3.31 0.05
N GLU A 6 5.15 -2.43 0.37
CA GLU A 6 5.85 -2.41 1.65
C GLU A 6 5.91 -0.99 2.22
N ARG A 7 5.98 -0.90 3.55
CA ARG A 7 6.21 0.37 4.24
C ARG A 7 7.70 0.58 4.48
N ILE A 8 8.16 1.80 4.30
CA ILE A 8 9.54 2.23 4.55
C ILE A 8 9.50 3.36 5.57
N PHE A 9 10.39 3.27 6.58
CA PHE A 9 10.55 4.34 7.55
C PHE A 9 11.47 5.43 6.99
N GLU A 10 10.98 6.66 7.01
CA GLU A 10 11.67 7.82 6.46
C GLU A 10 12.50 8.53 7.55
N PRO A 11 13.58 9.25 7.20
CA PRO A 11 14.38 10.01 8.17
C PRO A 11 13.62 11.11 8.94
N THR A 12 12.41 11.46 8.49
CA THR A 12 11.52 12.47 9.08
C THR A 12 10.59 11.91 10.17
N ASP A 13 10.87 10.71 10.69
CA ASP A 13 10.00 9.97 11.62
C ASP A 13 8.59 9.71 11.06
N THR A 14 8.50 9.58 9.74
CA THR A 14 7.27 9.27 9.00
C THR A 14 7.42 7.97 8.22
N TRP A 15 6.35 7.55 7.57
CA TRP A 15 6.30 6.33 6.77
C TRP A 15 5.89 6.61 5.33
N ALA A 16 6.46 5.84 4.43
CA ALA A 16 6.10 5.81 3.02
C ALA A 16 5.68 4.40 2.59
N ILE A 17 4.78 4.32 1.61
CA ILE A 17 4.41 3.06 0.97
C ILE A 17 5.05 2.98 -0.41
N PHE A 18 5.78 1.90 -0.67
CA PHE A 18 6.45 1.63 -1.94
C PHE A 18 5.87 0.40 -2.62
N ASP A 19 5.80 0.44 -3.95
CA ASP A 19 5.59 -0.75 -4.77
C ASP A 19 6.94 -1.44 -4.98
N SER A 20 7.13 -2.59 -4.34
CA SER A 20 8.41 -3.33 -4.39
C SER A 20 8.77 -3.86 -5.78
N VAL A 21 7.82 -3.90 -6.72
CA VAL A 21 8.08 -4.30 -8.11
C VAL A 21 8.72 -3.16 -8.90
N THR A 22 8.25 -1.94 -8.69
CA THR A 22 8.67 -0.76 -9.46
C THR A 22 9.69 0.11 -8.73
N GLY A 23 9.81 -0.05 -7.41
CA GLY A 23 10.74 0.71 -6.57
C GLY A 23 10.34 2.17 -6.36
N ILE A 24 9.11 2.56 -6.74
CA ILE A 24 8.61 3.93 -6.61
C ILE A 24 7.56 4.03 -5.49
N PRO A 25 7.39 5.22 -4.88
CA PRO A 25 6.32 5.43 -3.91
C PRO A 25 4.95 5.26 -4.57
N VAL A 26 4.00 4.72 -3.81
CA VAL A 26 2.63 4.53 -4.27
C VAL A 26 1.95 5.89 -4.43
N ILE A 27 1.22 6.04 -5.53
CA ILE A 27 0.35 7.19 -5.79
C ILE A 27 -1.10 6.69 -5.75
N MET A 28 -1.91 7.28 -4.87
CA MET A 28 -3.35 7.01 -4.80
C MET A 28 -4.11 8.27 -5.23
N GLY A 29 -4.78 8.20 -6.38
CA GLY A 29 -5.36 9.39 -7.01
C GLY A 29 -4.26 10.39 -7.37
N THR A 30 -4.27 11.55 -6.71
CA THR A 30 -3.24 12.59 -6.85
C THR A 30 -2.30 12.67 -5.64
N LYS A 31 -2.50 11.84 -4.60
CA LYS A 31 -1.72 11.88 -3.36
C LYS A 31 -0.58 10.86 -3.44
N LEU A 32 0.63 11.32 -3.12
CA LEU A 32 1.79 10.46 -2.91
C LEU A 32 1.75 9.89 -1.48
N MET A 33 1.90 8.57 -1.33
CA MET A 33 1.82 7.87 -0.05
C MET A 33 3.16 7.93 0.71
N ILE A 34 3.59 9.14 1.06
CA ILE A 34 4.79 9.45 1.84
C ILE A 34 4.41 10.37 3.01
N GLY A 35 5.30 10.54 4.00
CA GLY A 35 5.03 11.44 5.11
C GLY A 35 3.85 10.99 5.99
N LEU A 36 3.52 9.70 5.97
CA LEU A 36 2.39 9.13 6.71
C LEU A 36 2.77 8.91 8.17
N SER A 37 1.78 9.02 9.05
CA SER A 37 1.87 8.41 10.38
C SER A 37 1.95 6.87 10.27
N LEU A 38 2.38 6.22 11.35
CA LEU A 38 2.43 4.75 11.42
C LEU A 38 1.05 4.12 11.16
N GLU A 39 0.00 4.68 11.75
CA GLU A 39 -1.38 4.19 11.63
C GLU A 39 -1.88 4.30 10.19
N GLU A 40 -1.70 5.46 9.55
CA GLU A 40 -2.06 5.65 8.14
C GLU A 40 -1.29 4.70 7.20
N ALA A 41 -0.01 4.46 7.48
CA ALA A 41 0.79 3.53 6.70
C ALA A 41 0.31 2.09 6.87
N GLU A 42 -0.05 1.66 8.08
CA GLU A 42 -0.58 0.32 8.34
C GLU A 42 -1.95 0.11 7.68
N GLU A 43 -2.85 1.08 7.77
CA GLU A 43 -4.15 1.03 7.10
C GLU A 43 -3.99 0.97 5.57
N THR A 44 -3.15 1.84 5.01
CA THR A 44 -2.89 1.90 3.57
C THR A 44 -2.27 0.59 3.08
N LEU A 45 -1.29 0.06 3.81
CA LEU A 45 -0.60 -1.18 3.47
C LEU A 45 -1.55 -2.39 3.53
N SER A 46 -2.44 -2.43 4.52
CA SER A 46 -3.47 -3.47 4.66
C SER A 46 -4.45 -3.45 3.48
N MET A 47 -4.93 -2.26 3.10
CA MET A 47 -5.82 -2.09 1.94
C MET A 47 -5.14 -2.52 0.63
N LEU A 48 -3.89 -2.11 0.39
CA LEU A 48 -3.19 -2.38 -0.86
C LEU A 48 -2.79 -3.85 -1.04
N ASN A 49 -2.47 -4.54 0.05
CA ASN A 49 -2.11 -5.96 0.03
C ASN A 49 -3.31 -6.88 0.27
N ALA A 50 -4.51 -6.34 0.50
CA ALA A 50 -5.71 -7.15 0.63
C ALA A 50 -5.96 -7.96 -0.66
N PRO A 51 -6.34 -9.23 -0.55
CA PRO A 51 -6.73 -9.99 -1.73
C PRO A 51 -7.90 -9.28 -2.43
N PRO A 52 -7.95 -9.29 -3.78
CA PRO A 52 -9.05 -8.68 -4.50
C PRO A 52 -10.37 -9.28 -4.01
N LYS A 53 -11.26 -8.44 -3.46
CA LYS A 53 -12.59 -8.87 -3.00
C LYS A 53 -13.25 -9.58 -4.17
N GLY A 54 -13.41 -10.90 -4.02
CA GLY A 54 -13.88 -11.76 -5.10
C GLY A 54 -15.16 -11.23 -5.70
N ARG A 55 -15.14 -10.96 -7.01
CA ARG A 55 -16.35 -11.03 -7.82
C ARG A 55 -16.89 -12.43 -7.58
N LYS A 56 -18.02 -12.56 -6.87
CA LYS A 56 -18.78 -13.82 -6.88
C LYS A 56 -19.02 -14.14 -8.36
N ARG A 57 -18.30 -15.13 -8.90
CA ARG A 57 -18.71 -15.79 -10.13
C ARG A 57 -20.00 -16.51 -9.78
N SER A 58 -21.13 -15.84 -9.98
CA SER A 58 -22.39 -16.55 -10.20
C SER A 58 -22.19 -17.37 -11.47
N ALA A 59 -21.86 -18.66 -11.30
CA ALA A 59 -22.00 -19.62 -12.37
C ALA A 59 -23.50 -19.87 -12.55
N ALA A 60 -23.99 -19.61 -13.75
CA ALA A 60 -25.32 -19.96 -14.23
C ALA A 60 -25.43 -21.46 -14.48
#